data_AF-A0A535E1U1-F1
#
_entry.id   AF-A0A535E1U1-F1
#
_cell.length_a   1.000
_cell.length_b   1.000
_cell.length_c   1.000
_cell.angle_alpha   90.00
_cell.angle_beta   90.00
_cell.angle_gamma   90.00
#
_symmetry.space_group_name_H-M   'P 1'
#
loop_
_entity.id
_entity.type
_entity.pdbx_description
1 polymer ?
#
loop_
_entity_poly.entity_id
_entity_poly.type
_entity_poly.pdbx_seq_one_letter_code
_entity_poly.pdbx_strand_id
1 'polypeptide(L)'
;MPAARPPAGGSTSRSTTGHPRGRQPSRPAPRRGARPFGSLREPQRRTAKPAPGSRAGSGQLPSLTRRWRDMPHEFESGVFTEGRPAWHGLGTVLPNDSLDSAEALEYSGLAGWSLTKQPVFVGNPEDGYRPVPDRYAVVRATDGQPLGVVGASYRIVQNEEAFAWCDELLGGEGFFYKTAGSLRRGQTVQLTALRRPQVVDVVDGVAAAGHASGVDGGRRGRARRRRGAGR
;
A
#
# COMPACT_ATOMS: atom_id res chain seq x y z
N MET A 1 -16.98 -58.32 -6.25
CA MET A 1 -15.97 -59.30 -6.71
C MET A 1 -14.60 -58.67 -6.59
N PRO A 2 -13.58 -59.41 -6.10
CA PRO A 2 -12.83 -58.98 -4.91
C PRO A 2 -11.36 -58.59 -5.15
N ALA A 3 -10.76 -58.15 -4.05
CA ALA A 3 -9.41 -57.66 -3.83
C ALA A 3 -8.27 -58.56 -4.34
N ALA A 4 -7.11 -57.93 -4.62
CA ALA A 4 -5.82 -58.57 -4.41
C ALA A 4 -4.73 -57.53 -4.07
N ARG A 5 -4.06 -57.77 -2.95
CA ARG A 5 -2.80 -57.19 -2.47
C ARG A 5 -1.99 -58.39 -1.94
N PRO A 6 -0.68 -58.28 -1.69
CA PRO A 6 0.50 -58.01 -2.53
C PRO A 6 1.36 -59.33 -2.61
N PRO A 7 2.70 -59.35 -2.88
CA PRO A 7 3.67 -59.05 -1.81
C PRO A 7 5.03 -58.43 -2.23
N ALA A 8 5.78 -58.15 -1.17
CA ALA A 8 7.10 -57.56 -1.00
C ALA A 8 8.30 -58.22 -1.70
N GLY A 9 9.38 -57.44 -1.81
CA GLY A 9 10.73 -57.92 -1.51
C GLY A 9 11.74 -57.78 -2.65
N GLY A 10 12.81 -57.02 -2.40
CA GLY A 10 13.99 -57.03 -3.29
C GLY A 10 14.92 -55.82 -3.15
N SER A 11 15.65 -55.75 -2.04
CA SER A 11 16.73 -54.79 -1.81
C SER A 11 17.99 -55.19 -2.58
N THR A 12 18.60 -54.23 -3.28
CA THR A 12 20.04 -53.86 -3.33
C THR A 12 20.53 -53.50 -4.73
N SER A 13 20.97 -52.26 -4.91
CA SER A 13 22.36 -51.95 -5.27
C SER A 13 22.56 -50.43 -5.30
N ARG A 14 23.54 -49.96 -4.53
CA ARG A 14 24.01 -48.58 -4.52
C ARG A 14 24.74 -48.31 -5.83
N SER A 15 24.23 -47.37 -6.61
CA SER A 15 25.05 -46.59 -7.54
C SER A 15 25.17 -45.16 -6.97
N THR A 16 26.30 -44.93 -6.31
CA THR A 16 26.78 -43.63 -5.88
C THR A 16 27.11 -42.79 -7.12
N THR A 17 26.15 -42.02 -7.61
CA THR A 17 26.41 -40.96 -8.58
C THR A 17 26.56 -39.66 -7.81
N GLY A 18 27.82 -39.29 -7.53
CA GLY A 18 28.17 -38.03 -6.90
C GLY A 18 27.67 -36.86 -7.74
N HIS A 19 26.80 -36.04 -7.15
CA HIS A 19 26.45 -34.74 -7.71
C HIS A 19 27.70 -33.85 -7.73
N PRO A 20 28.11 -33.31 -8.89
CA PRO A 20 29.16 -32.30 -8.92
C PRO A 20 28.67 -31.06 -8.17
N ARG A 21 29.43 -30.63 -7.16
CA ARG A 21 29.24 -29.33 -6.49
C ARG A 21 29.42 -28.22 -7.52
N GLY A 22 28.32 -27.81 -8.15
CA GLY A 22 28.25 -26.61 -8.98
C GLY A 22 28.61 -25.40 -8.14
N ARG A 23 29.68 -24.70 -8.54
CA ARG A 23 30.19 -23.47 -7.95
C ARG A 23 29.04 -22.50 -7.61
N GLN A 24 28.97 -22.08 -6.35
CA GLN A 24 28.26 -20.84 -6.01
C GLN A 24 28.81 -19.71 -6.88
N PRO A 25 27.98 -18.90 -7.55
CA PRO A 25 28.47 -17.68 -8.17
C PRO A 25 29.02 -16.78 -7.06
N SER A 26 30.31 -16.49 -7.11
CA SER A 26 30.95 -15.52 -6.23
C SER A 26 30.25 -14.18 -6.42
N ARG A 27 29.68 -13.64 -5.33
CA ARG A 27 29.15 -12.27 -5.33
C ARG A 27 30.27 -11.34 -5.78
N PRO A 28 30.06 -10.46 -6.78
CA PRO A 28 31.07 -9.49 -7.15
C PRO A 28 31.34 -8.59 -5.94
N ALA A 29 32.62 -8.28 -5.70
CA ALA A 29 33.03 -7.34 -4.66
C ALA A 29 32.28 -6.01 -4.82
N PRO A 30 31.90 -5.34 -3.71
CA PRO A 30 31.18 -4.08 -3.79
C PRO A 30 32.04 -3.06 -4.54
N ARG A 31 31.47 -2.49 -5.62
CA ARG A 31 32.09 -1.39 -6.35
C ARG A 31 32.32 -0.23 -5.37
N ARG A 32 33.58 0.12 -5.19
CA ARG A 32 34.02 1.29 -4.41
C ARG A 32 33.35 2.53 -5.01
N GLY A 33 32.35 3.10 -4.32
CA GLY A 33 31.66 4.32 -4.76
C GLY A 33 30.14 4.34 -4.62
N ALA A 34 29.47 3.24 -4.32
CA ALA A 34 28.03 3.26 -4.05
C ALA A 34 27.76 3.79 -2.63
N ARG A 35 27.41 5.08 -2.51
CA ARG A 35 26.87 5.64 -1.27
C ARG A 35 25.49 5.01 -1.02
N PRO A 36 25.18 4.55 0.21
CA PRO A 36 23.84 4.08 0.51
C PRO A 36 22.84 5.20 0.24
N PHE A 37 21.76 4.84 -0.48
CA PHE A 37 20.62 5.72 -0.71
C PHE A 37 20.12 6.25 0.64
N GLY A 38 19.84 7.55 0.67
CA GLY A 38 19.76 8.39 1.85
C GLY A 38 19.06 7.76 3.07
N SER A 39 19.80 7.68 4.18
CA SER A 39 19.16 7.94 5.45
C SER A 39 18.49 9.31 5.33
N LEU A 40 17.19 9.39 5.65
CA LEU A 40 16.53 10.66 5.87
C LEU A 40 17.35 11.40 6.92
N ARG A 41 18.19 12.34 6.46
CA ARG A 41 18.78 13.34 7.33
C ARG A 41 17.60 14.10 7.90
N GLU A 42 17.42 13.97 9.21
CA GLU A 42 16.66 14.89 10.02
C GLU A 42 16.92 16.32 9.52
N PRO A 43 15.89 17.12 9.20
CA PRO A 43 16.08 18.42 8.58
C PRO A 43 16.87 19.29 9.55
N GLN A 44 18.17 19.40 9.30
CA GLN A 44 19.05 20.34 9.99
C GLN A 44 18.46 21.72 9.73
N ARG A 45 17.81 22.25 10.77
CA ARG A 45 17.22 23.58 10.80
C ARG A 45 18.32 24.55 10.38
N ARG A 46 18.28 25.03 9.13
CA ARG A 46 19.16 26.11 8.68
C ARG A 46 18.82 27.34 9.51
N THR A 47 19.55 27.56 10.59
CA THR A 47 19.54 28.83 11.31
C THR A 47 20.34 29.81 10.46
N ALA A 48 19.66 30.46 9.51
CA ALA A 48 20.22 31.66 8.91
C ALA A 48 20.40 32.70 10.03
N LYS A 49 21.64 33.11 10.28
CA LYS A 49 21.94 34.22 11.19
C LYS A 49 21.27 35.47 10.59
N PRO A 50 20.45 36.23 11.35
CA PRO A 50 19.82 37.41 10.79
C PRO A 50 20.89 38.45 10.43
N ALA A 51 20.75 39.08 9.26
CA ALA A 51 21.55 40.23 8.89
C ALA A 51 21.32 41.38 9.89
N PRO A 52 22.37 42.11 10.30
CA PRO A 52 22.21 43.23 11.23
C PRO A 52 21.48 44.37 10.52
N GLY A 53 20.27 44.71 10.97
CA GLY A 53 19.52 45.87 10.46
C GLY A 53 18.00 45.73 10.39
N SER A 54 17.41 44.56 10.60
CA SER A 54 15.95 44.42 10.57
C SER A 54 15.33 44.83 11.91
N ARG A 55 14.70 46.02 11.95
CA ARG A 55 13.83 46.46 13.04
C ARG A 55 12.75 45.41 13.26
N ALA A 56 12.60 44.95 14.50
CA ALA A 56 11.52 44.07 14.91
C ALA A 56 10.17 44.81 14.81
N GLY A 57 9.53 44.70 13.65
CA GLY A 57 8.09 44.93 13.55
C GLY A 57 7.38 43.82 14.33
N SER A 58 6.42 44.19 15.16
CA SER A 58 5.47 43.29 15.81
C SER A 58 4.60 42.58 14.76
N GLY A 59 5.21 41.67 14.01
CA GLY A 59 4.56 40.82 13.03
C GLY A 59 3.98 39.63 13.76
N GLN A 60 2.68 39.71 14.02
CA GLN A 60 1.89 38.53 14.37
C GLN A 60 2.19 37.45 13.32
N LEU A 61 2.78 36.33 13.76
CA LEU A 61 3.11 35.23 12.86
C LEU A 61 1.82 34.84 12.12
N PRO A 62 1.83 34.77 10.77
CA PRO A 62 0.66 34.29 10.05
C PRO A 62 0.32 32.91 10.58
N SER A 63 -0.92 32.74 11.01
CA SER A 63 -1.37 31.50 11.64
C SER A 63 -1.09 30.31 10.72
N LEU A 64 -0.28 29.38 11.20
CA LEU A 64 0.11 28.16 10.46
C LEU A 64 -1.11 27.31 10.06
N THR A 65 -2.28 27.59 10.62
CA THR A 65 -3.54 26.90 10.37
C THR A 65 -4.13 27.17 8.98
N ARG A 66 -3.78 28.27 8.29
CA ARG A 66 -4.42 28.62 7.01
C ARG A 66 -3.75 28.00 5.77
N ARG A 67 -2.49 27.56 5.84
CA ARG A 67 -1.74 27.09 4.65
C ARG A 67 -2.02 25.64 4.22
N TRP A 68 -2.57 24.80 5.10
CA TRP A 68 -2.72 23.35 4.83
C TRP A 68 -4.00 23.00 4.07
N ARG A 69 -5.04 23.84 4.18
CA ARG A 69 -6.31 23.64 3.46
C ARG A 69 -6.22 23.94 1.96
N ASP A 70 -5.24 24.76 1.55
CA ASP A 70 -5.10 25.22 0.17
C ASP A 70 -4.11 24.37 -0.66
N MET A 71 -3.68 23.20 -0.18
CA MET A 71 -2.85 22.31 -1.00
C MET A 71 -3.71 21.58 -2.05
N PRO A 72 -3.18 21.33 -3.25
CA PRO A 72 -3.91 20.58 -4.28
C PRO A 72 -4.08 19.12 -3.84
N HIS A 73 -5.33 18.68 -3.67
CA HIS A 73 -5.65 17.30 -3.30
C HIS A 73 -6.06 16.43 -4.49
N GLU A 74 -6.61 17.03 -5.54
CA GLU A 74 -7.26 16.35 -6.69
C GLU A 74 -8.35 15.32 -6.29
N PHE A 75 -8.65 15.20 -5.00
CA PHE A 75 -9.68 14.36 -4.42
C PHE A 75 -11.08 14.74 -4.92
N GLU A 76 -11.81 13.73 -5.38
CA GLU A 76 -13.21 13.83 -5.82
C GLU A 76 -14.14 13.24 -4.75
N SER A 77 -13.90 11.98 -4.38
CA SER A 77 -14.72 11.24 -3.43
C SER A 77 -13.89 10.19 -2.71
N GLY A 78 -14.37 9.70 -1.57
CA GLY A 78 -13.67 8.64 -0.85
C GLY A 78 -14.14 8.48 0.58
N VAL A 79 -13.70 7.40 1.20
CA VAL A 79 -14.00 7.02 2.58
C VAL A 79 -12.71 6.90 3.40
N PHE A 80 -12.79 7.28 4.68
CA PHE A 80 -11.73 7.18 5.68
C PHE A 80 -12.28 6.58 6.98
N THR A 81 -11.67 5.49 7.44
CA THR A 81 -11.94 4.90 8.77
C THR A 81 -11.20 5.62 9.91
N GLU A 82 -11.39 5.21 11.16
CA GLU A 82 -10.75 5.75 12.38
C GLU A 82 -11.19 7.18 12.78
N GLY A 83 -12.30 7.66 12.21
CA GLY A 83 -12.89 8.93 12.59
C GLY A 83 -12.06 10.17 12.24
N ARG A 84 -11.08 10.06 11.33
CA ARG A 84 -10.22 11.19 10.93
C ARG A 84 -10.18 11.35 9.41
N PRO A 85 -10.47 12.56 8.88
CA PRO A 85 -10.28 12.83 7.47
C PRO A 85 -8.79 12.96 7.11
N ALA A 86 -8.49 12.88 5.81
CA ALA A 86 -7.23 13.37 5.28
C ALA A 86 -7.07 14.89 5.48
N TRP A 87 -5.87 15.41 5.19
CA TRP A 87 -5.49 16.82 5.43
C TRP A 87 -6.41 17.85 4.75
N HIS A 88 -7.05 17.49 3.63
CA HIS A 88 -7.98 18.35 2.90
C HIS A 88 -9.39 18.41 3.52
N GLY A 89 -9.72 17.52 4.46
CA GLY A 89 -11.01 17.53 5.17
C GLY A 89 -12.23 17.14 4.33
N LEU A 90 -12.03 16.41 3.22
CA LEU A 90 -13.11 15.96 2.32
C LEU A 90 -13.33 14.45 2.46
N GLY A 91 -14.46 13.96 1.95
CA GLY A 91 -14.84 12.54 1.93
C GLY A 91 -15.68 12.11 3.13
N THR A 92 -16.10 10.85 3.11
CA THR A 92 -16.87 10.20 4.16
C THR A 92 -15.94 9.71 5.26
N VAL A 93 -16.14 10.19 6.48
CA VAL A 93 -15.33 9.75 7.63
C VAL A 93 -16.19 8.89 8.54
N LEU A 94 -15.76 7.65 8.75
CA LEU A 94 -16.49 6.68 9.54
C LEU A 94 -15.73 6.36 10.85
N PRO A 95 -16.43 6.14 11.98
CA PRO A 95 -15.81 5.87 13.27
C PRO A 95 -15.33 4.42 13.39
N ASN A 96 -15.75 3.52 12.50
CA ASN A 96 -15.29 2.13 12.47
C ASN A 96 -13.83 2.04 12.03
N ASP A 97 -13.19 0.93 12.41
CA ASP A 97 -11.78 0.67 12.11
C ASP A 97 -11.57 -0.12 10.82
N SER A 98 -12.63 -0.69 10.25
CA SER A 98 -12.53 -1.60 9.11
C SER A 98 -13.78 -1.56 8.24
N LEU A 99 -13.57 -1.64 6.93
CA LEU A 99 -14.61 -1.81 5.92
C LEU A 99 -14.41 -3.13 5.18
N ASP A 100 -15.50 -3.77 4.78
CA ASP A 100 -15.48 -4.75 3.69
C ASP A 100 -15.48 -4.06 2.32
N SER A 101 -15.39 -4.84 1.24
CA SER A 101 -15.37 -4.30 -0.14
C SER A 101 -16.66 -3.58 -0.53
N ALA A 102 -17.81 -4.09 -0.11
CA ALA A 102 -19.10 -3.51 -0.46
C ALA A 102 -19.27 -2.15 0.23
N GLU A 103 -18.96 -2.09 1.53
CA GLU A 103 -18.94 -0.85 2.29
C GLU A 103 -17.92 0.15 1.71
N ALA A 104 -16.72 -0.31 1.38
CA ALA A 104 -15.69 0.55 0.80
C ALA A 104 -16.11 1.13 -0.55
N LEU A 105 -16.73 0.34 -1.44
CA LEU A 105 -17.27 0.81 -2.72
C LEU A 105 -18.39 1.84 -2.54
N GLU A 106 -19.35 1.53 -1.66
CA GLU A 106 -20.51 2.39 -1.37
C GLU A 106 -20.05 3.74 -0.80
N TYR A 107 -19.33 3.74 0.32
CA TYR A 107 -18.97 4.96 1.05
C TYR A 107 -17.92 5.81 0.32
N SER A 108 -17.14 5.23 -0.58
CA SER A 108 -16.19 5.97 -1.43
C SER A 108 -16.84 6.61 -2.66
N GLY A 109 -18.10 6.29 -2.97
CA GLY A 109 -18.79 6.74 -4.17
C GLY A 109 -18.28 6.08 -5.46
N LEU A 110 -17.65 4.91 -5.35
CA LEU A 110 -17.11 4.16 -6.48
C LEU A 110 -18.08 3.09 -7.01
N ALA A 111 -19.14 2.78 -6.26
CA ALA A 111 -20.16 1.82 -6.66
C ALA A 111 -21.02 2.31 -7.83
N GLY A 112 -21.44 1.39 -8.69
CA GLY A 112 -22.38 1.61 -9.78
C GLY A 112 -21.79 2.37 -10.98
N TRP A 113 -20.47 2.46 -11.10
CA TRP A 113 -19.85 3.12 -12.24
C TRP A 113 -19.99 2.23 -13.48
N SER A 114 -20.41 2.83 -14.59
CA SER A 114 -20.41 2.19 -15.90
C SER A 114 -19.40 2.87 -16.80
N LEU A 115 -18.26 2.22 -17.02
CA LEU A 115 -17.21 2.72 -17.88
C LEU A 115 -17.31 2.11 -19.28
N THR A 116 -17.30 2.97 -20.31
CA THR A 116 -17.39 2.56 -21.72
C THR A 116 -16.23 3.11 -22.53
N LYS A 117 -15.87 2.41 -23.62
CA LYS A 117 -14.93 2.94 -24.62
C LYS A 117 -15.69 3.68 -25.70
N GLN A 118 -15.27 4.91 -25.99
CA GLN A 118 -15.82 5.72 -27.08
C GLN A 118 -14.70 6.10 -28.07
N PRO A 119 -14.97 6.16 -29.39
CA PRO A 119 -13.98 6.58 -30.37
C PRO A 119 -13.53 8.02 -30.12
N VAL A 120 -12.23 8.29 -30.31
CA VAL A 120 -11.68 9.65 -30.26
C VAL A 120 -11.65 10.21 -31.68
N PHE A 121 -12.01 11.49 -31.83
CA PHE A 121 -11.98 12.19 -33.11
C PHE A 121 -10.94 13.31 -33.09
N VAL A 122 -10.32 13.55 -34.25
CA VAL A 122 -9.40 14.66 -34.49
C VAL A 122 -9.89 15.43 -35.71
N GLY A 123 -9.75 16.75 -35.69
CA GLY A 123 -10.23 17.61 -36.75
C GLY A 123 -10.35 19.05 -36.30
N ASN A 124 -10.78 19.90 -37.21
CA ASN A 124 -11.18 21.26 -36.92
C ASN A 124 -12.61 21.47 -37.47
N PRO A 125 -13.28 22.57 -37.10
CA PRO A 125 -14.63 22.83 -37.58
C PRO A 125 -14.77 23.00 -39.12
N GLU A 126 -13.68 23.31 -39.84
CA GLU A 126 -13.70 23.60 -41.28
C GLU A 126 -13.54 22.32 -42.13
N ASP A 127 -12.63 21.44 -41.74
CA ASP A 127 -12.27 20.19 -42.43
C ASP A 127 -13.07 18.98 -41.92
N GLY A 128 -13.85 19.17 -40.85
CA GLY A 128 -14.61 18.13 -40.17
C GLY A 128 -13.76 17.26 -39.24
N TYR A 129 -14.44 16.34 -38.56
CA TYR A 129 -13.85 15.43 -37.58
C TYR A 129 -13.71 14.03 -38.16
N ARG A 130 -12.53 13.42 -37.99
CA ARG A 130 -12.25 12.03 -38.39
C ARG A 130 -11.85 11.20 -37.17
N PRO A 131 -12.29 9.93 -37.07
CA PRO A 131 -11.92 9.07 -35.95
C PRO A 131 -10.41 8.77 -36.00
N VAL A 132 -9.78 8.72 -34.83
CA VAL A 132 -8.40 8.27 -34.68
C VAL A 132 -8.42 6.74 -34.58
N PRO A 133 -7.79 6.00 -35.53
CA PRO A 133 -7.78 4.54 -35.50
C PRO A 133 -7.17 4.01 -34.20
N ASP A 134 -7.74 2.92 -33.68
CA ASP A 134 -7.26 2.21 -32.48
C ASP A 134 -7.03 3.07 -31.24
N ARG A 135 -7.77 4.18 -31.12
CA ARG A 135 -7.75 5.07 -29.94
C ARG A 135 -9.16 5.33 -29.46
N TYR A 136 -9.35 5.13 -28.16
CA TYR A 136 -10.64 5.23 -27.50
C TYR A 136 -10.52 6.03 -26.21
N ALA A 137 -11.48 6.90 -25.93
CA ALA A 137 -11.64 7.49 -24.62
C ALA A 137 -12.37 6.49 -23.72
N VAL A 138 -11.88 6.28 -22.49
CA VAL A 138 -12.66 5.67 -21.43
C VAL A 138 -13.54 6.75 -20.83
N VAL A 139 -14.85 6.51 -20.81
CA VAL A 139 -15.85 7.50 -20.39
C VAL A 139 -16.74 6.89 -19.31
N ARG A 140 -16.93 7.64 -18.23
CA ARG A 140 -17.90 7.30 -17.18
C ARG A 140 -19.30 7.68 -17.65
N ALA A 141 -20.20 6.69 -17.75
CA ALA A 141 -21.51 6.89 -18.35
C ALA A 141 -22.46 7.73 -17.49
N THR A 142 -22.25 7.79 -16.17
CA THR A 142 -23.13 8.53 -15.25
C THR A 142 -23.09 10.04 -15.48
N ASP A 143 -21.93 10.58 -15.89
CA ASP A 143 -21.74 12.03 -16.08
C ASP A 143 -21.02 12.39 -17.40
N GLY A 144 -20.67 11.40 -18.21
CA GLY A 144 -19.96 11.60 -19.47
C GLY A 144 -18.50 12.01 -19.28
N GLN A 145 -17.94 11.91 -18.06
CA GLN A 145 -16.57 12.36 -17.79
C GLN A 145 -15.55 11.47 -18.51
N PRO A 146 -14.71 12.03 -19.41
CA PRO A 146 -13.60 11.29 -19.99
C PRO A 146 -12.51 11.08 -18.93
N LEU A 147 -12.06 9.84 -18.78
CA LEU A 147 -11.08 9.39 -17.79
C LEU A 147 -9.68 9.22 -18.40
N GLY A 148 -9.58 9.11 -19.72
CA GLY A 148 -8.30 8.99 -20.42
C GLY A 148 -8.45 8.34 -21.78
N VAL A 149 -7.39 8.39 -22.59
CA VAL A 149 -7.35 7.76 -23.92
C VAL A 149 -6.51 6.49 -23.86
N VAL A 150 -7.05 5.40 -24.39
CA VAL A 150 -6.45 4.07 -24.39
C VAL A 150 -6.42 3.47 -25.80
N GLY A 151 -5.63 2.40 -25.96
CA GLY A 151 -5.57 1.63 -27.20
C GLY A 151 -6.71 0.62 -27.36
N ALA A 152 -6.78 0.01 -28.55
CA ALA A 152 -7.77 -1.02 -28.88
C ALA A 152 -7.74 -2.22 -27.89
N SER A 153 -6.56 -2.73 -27.55
CA SER A 153 -6.39 -3.91 -26.70
C SER A 153 -6.64 -3.67 -25.20
N TYR A 154 -6.83 -2.41 -24.77
CA TYR A 154 -7.07 -2.10 -23.36
C TYR A 154 -8.39 -2.74 -22.88
N ARG A 155 -8.40 -3.42 -21.74
CA ARG A 155 -9.65 -3.90 -21.13
C ARG A 155 -10.01 -2.98 -19.98
N ILE A 156 -11.25 -2.50 -19.99
CA ILE A 156 -11.81 -1.78 -18.83
C ILE A 156 -12.08 -2.82 -17.74
N VAL A 157 -11.57 -2.55 -16.53
CA VAL A 157 -11.90 -3.28 -15.31
C VAL A 157 -12.84 -2.38 -14.53
N GLN A 158 -14.04 -2.86 -14.21
CA GLN A 158 -14.99 -2.08 -13.42
C GLN A 158 -14.55 -2.05 -11.95
N ASN A 159 -14.98 -1.04 -11.20
CA ASN A 159 -14.58 -0.91 -9.80
C ASN A 159 -14.98 -2.14 -8.99
N GLU A 160 -16.18 -2.67 -9.19
CA GLU A 160 -16.68 -3.89 -8.55
C GLU A 160 -15.82 -5.11 -8.87
N GLU A 161 -15.40 -5.25 -10.14
CA GLU A 161 -14.50 -6.31 -10.58
C GLU A 161 -13.11 -6.17 -9.94
N ALA A 162 -12.59 -4.94 -9.82
CA ALA A 162 -11.30 -4.67 -9.19
C ALA A 162 -11.32 -5.00 -7.69
N PHE A 163 -12.40 -4.66 -6.98
CA PHE A 163 -12.55 -4.98 -5.55
C PHE A 163 -12.71 -6.48 -5.33
N ALA A 164 -13.53 -7.16 -6.14
CA ALA A 164 -13.65 -8.62 -6.08
C ALA A 164 -12.29 -9.31 -6.31
N TRP A 165 -11.53 -8.84 -7.29
CA TRP A 165 -10.16 -9.33 -7.53
C TRP A 165 -9.23 -9.06 -6.33
N CYS A 166 -9.33 -7.90 -5.68
CA CYS A 166 -8.56 -7.62 -4.47
C CYS A 166 -8.93 -8.58 -3.33
N ASP A 167 -10.21 -8.92 -3.16
CA ASP A 167 -10.66 -9.84 -2.11
C ASP A 167 -10.13 -11.26 -2.34
N GLU A 168 -10.14 -11.71 -3.58
CA GLU A 168 -9.52 -12.99 -3.99
C GLU A 168 -8.01 -12.98 -3.75
N LEU A 169 -7.32 -11.90 -4.12
CA LEU A 169 -5.87 -11.76 -3.96
C LEU A 169 -5.45 -11.76 -2.49
N LEU A 170 -6.23 -11.11 -1.62
CA LEU A 170 -5.95 -10.99 -0.20
C LEU A 170 -6.40 -12.21 0.61
N GLY A 171 -7.05 -13.18 -0.03
CA GLY A 171 -7.39 -14.48 0.56
C GLY A 171 -8.55 -14.43 1.56
N GLY A 172 -9.38 -13.38 1.54
CA GLY A 172 -10.60 -13.20 2.34
C GLY A 172 -10.43 -13.07 3.86
N GLU A 173 -9.48 -13.79 4.47
CA GLU A 173 -9.28 -13.82 5.91
C GLU A 173 -8.14 -12.91 6.35
N GLY A 174 -8.46 -11.96 7.22
CA GLY A 174 -7.48 -11.14 7.91
C GLY A 174 -7.03 -9.90 7.16
N PHE A 175 -7.73 -9.45 6.12
CA PHE A 175 -7.58 -8.11 5.55
C PHE A 175 -8.86 -7.29 5.69
N PHE A 176 -8.74 -5.97 5.65
CA PHE A 176 -9.85 -5.04 5.67
C PHE A 176 -9.45 -3.70 5.04
N TYR A 177 -10.42 -2.97 4.52
CA TYR A 177 -10.18 -1.66 3.90
C TYR A 177 -10.19 -0.55 4.94
N LYS A 178 -9.26 0.39 4.78
CA LYS A 178 -9.16 1.62 5.60
C LYS A 178 -9.61 2.85 4.84
N THR A 179 -9.22 2.93 3.58
CA THR A 179 -9.53 4.07 2.73
C THR A 179 -9.74 3.61 1.30
N ALA A 180 -10.72 4.19 0.62
CA ALA A 180 -10.91 4.06 -0.81
C ALA A 180 -11.41 5.38 -1.38
N GLY A 181 -11.12 5.70 -2.63
CA GLY A 181 -11.58 6.95 -3.22
C GLY A 181 -11.16 7.19 -4.65
N SER A 182 -11.71 8.25 -5.22
CA SER A 182 -11.41 8.73 -6.56
C SER A 182 -10.62 10.04 -6.51
N LEU A 183 -9.62 10.13 -7.38
CA LEU A 183 -8.79 11.30 -7.61
C LEU A 183 -8.89 11.71 -9.08
N ARG A 184 -8.59 12.98 -9.35
CA ARG A 184 -8.51 13.57 -10.70
C ARG A 184 -9.78 13.37 -11.52
N ARG A 185 -10.96 13.52 -10.92
CA ARG A 185 -12.27 13.36 -11.60
C ARG A 185 -12.46 11.96 -12.20
N GLY A 186 -12.19 10.91 -11.42
CA GLY A 186 -12.39 9.53 -11.85
C GLY A 186 -11.20 8.86 -12.53
N GLN A 187 -10.16 9.63 -12.87
CA GLN A 187 -9.02 9.09 -13.63
C GLN A 187 -8.15 8.14 -12.80
N THR A 188 -8.21 8.24 -11.46
CA THR A 188 -7.46 7.37 -10.58
C THR A 188 -8.35 6.92 -9.42
N VAL A 189 -8.40 5.61 -9.21
CA VAL A 189 -9.04 4.99 -8.06
C VAL A 189 -7.94 4.53 -7.10
N GLN A 190 -8.04 4.92 -5.84
CA GLN A 190 -7.14 4.51 -4.77
C GLN A 190 -7.89 3.59 -3.81
N LEU A 191 -7.22 2.55 -3.34
CA LEU A 191 -7.67 1.68 -2.26
C LEU A 191 -6.50 1.38 -1.32
N THR A 192 -6.77 1.26 -0.02
CA THR A 192 -5.81 0.83 1.00
C THR A 192 -6.45 -0.27 1.84
N ALA A 193 -5.90 -1.46 1.73
CA ALA A 193 -6.23 -2.61 2.57
C ALA A 193 -5.10 -2.87 3.56
N LEU A 194 -5.46 -3.19 4.81
CA LEU A 194 -4.52 -3.57 5.85
C LEU A 194 -4.79 -4.99 6.29
N ARG A 195 -3.71 -5.68 6.66
CA ARG A 195 -3.80 -6.97 7.33
C ARG A 195 -4.08 -6.78 8.81
N ARG A 196 -4.97 -7.60 9.39
CA ARG A 196 -5.16 -7.69 10.84
C ARG A 196 -3.85 -8.11 11.50
N PRO A 197 -3.53 -7.53 12.68
CA PRO A 197 -2.41 -7.99 13.48
C PRO A 197 -2.59 -9.49 13.78
N GLN A 198 -1.55 -10.28 13.54
CA GLN A 198 -1.52 -11.67 13.97
C GLN A 198 -0.72 -11.76 15.26
N VAL A 199 -1.31 -12.41 16.27
CA VAL A 199 -0.54 -12.85 17.43
C VAL A 199 0.30 -14.03 16.94
N VAL A 200 1.60 -13.77 16.75
CA VAL A 200 2.57 -14.83 16.47
C VAL A 200 3.17 -15.21 17.81
N ASP A 201 2.84 -16.41 18.28
CA ASP A 201 3.54 -17.00 19.41
C ASP A 201 4.98 -17.29 18.98
N VAL A 202 5.92 -16.45 19.43
CA VAL A 202 7.34 -16.72 19.29
C VAL A 202 7.68 -17.85 20.25
N VAL A 203 7.79 -19.06 19.72
CA VAL A 203 8.30 -20.20 20.49
C VAL A 203 9.80 -19.99 20.69
N ASP A 204 10.20 -19.57 21.89
CA ASP A 204 11.60 -19.57 22.31
C ASP A 204 12.10 -21.02 22.38
N GLY A 205 12.72 -21.50 21.30
CA GLY A 205 12.88 -22.95 21.12
C GLY A 205 13.97 -23.41 20.16
N VAL A 206 15.11 -22.72 20.07
CA VAL A 206 16.41 -23.34 19.81
C VAL A 206 17.49 -22.38 20.31
N ALA A 207 18.33 -22.85 21.23
CA ALA A 207 19.53 -22.15 21.63
C ALA A 207 20.50 -22.08 20.44
N ALA A 208 20.29 -21.09 19.56
CA ALA A 208 21.32 -20.65 18.66
C ALA A 208 22.37 -19.92 19.50
N ALA A 209 23.51 -20.55 19.70
CA ALA A 209 24.72 -19.89 20.15
C ALA A 209 25.09 -18.81 19.12
N GLY A 210 24.51 -17.62 19.28
CA GLY A 210 24.79 -16.44 18.48
C GLY A 210 25.17 -15.32 19.43
N HIS A 211 26.44 -14.93 19.42
CA HIS A 211 26.94 -13.79 20.17
C HIS A 211 26.21 -12.51 19.72
N ALA A 212 25.29 -12.01 20.56
CA ALA A 212 24.76 -10.66 20.45
C ALA A 212 25.39 -9.80 21.56
N SER A 213 26.33 -8.93 21.17
CA SER A 213 26.73 -7.80 22.02
C SER A 213 25.62 -6.77 22.02
N GLY A 214 24.82 -6.73 23.09
CA GLY A 214 23.88 -5.66 23.38
C GLY A 214 24.45 -4.74 24.46
N VAL A 215 24.59 -3.45 24.13
CA VAL A 215 24.90 -2.38 25.08
C VAL A 215 23.65 -2.16 25.95
N ASP A 216 23.72 -2.60 27.22
CA ASP A 216 22.64 -2.48 28.21
C ASP A 216 22.61 -1.06 28.79
N GLY A 217 21.63 -0.27 28.35
CA GLY A 217 21.23 0.99 28.98
C GLY A 217 20.23 0.72 30.10
N GLY A 218 20.77 0.44 31.29
CA GLY A 218 19.99 -0.02 32.44
C GLY A 218 18.86 0.89 32.91
N ARG A 219 17.72 0.27 33.26
CA ARG A 219 16.82 0.71 34.33
C ARG A 219 16.22 -0.50 35.04
N ARG A 220 16.83 -0.88 36.16
CA ARG A 220 16.35 -1.95 37.06
C ARG A 220 15.15 -1.47 37.87
N GLY A 221 13.95 -1.94 37.53
CA GLY A 221 12.78 -1.86 38.41
C GLY A 221 12.80 -2.98 39.45
N ARG A 222 12.86 -2.64 40.75
CA ARG A 222 12.81 -3.60 41.86
C ARG A 222 11.41 -4.21 42.00
N ALA A 223 11.27 -5.52 41.76
CA ALA A 223 10.09 -6.28 42.14
C ALA A 223 10.15 -6.69 43.63
N ARG A 224 9.18 -6.22 44.44
CA ARG A 224 8.97 -6.68 45.82
C ARG A 224 8.26 -8.05 45.79
N ARG A 225 8.89 -9.08 46.36
CA ARG A 225 8.25 -10.38 46.64
C ARG A 225 7.30 -10.23 47.84
N ARG A 226 6.00 -10.52 47.65
CA ARG A 226 5.09 -10.88 48.75
C ARG A 226 5.27 -12.38 49.02
N ARG A 227 5.62 -12.75 50.25
CA ARG A 227 5.56 -14.14 50.74
C ARG A 227 4.11 -14.44 51.13
N GLY A 228 3.55 -15.52 50.59
CA GLY A 228 2.31 -16.10 51.08
C GLY A 228 2.55 -16.78 52.43
N ALA A 229 1.65 -16.54 53.39
CA ALA A 229 1.52 -17.35 54.59
C ALA A 229 0.36 -18.33 54.34
N GLY A 230 0.64 -19.62 54.45
CA GLY A 230 -0.38 -20.66 54.57
C GLY A 230 -0.44 -21.12 56.02
N ARG A 231 -1.64 -21.05 56.60
CA ARG A 231 -2.39 -22.14 57.24
C ARG A 231 -3.70 -21.58 57.77
#